data_AF-A0A923MD35-F1
#
_entry.id   AF-A0A923MD35-F1
#
_cell.length_a   1.000
_cell.length_b   1.000
_cell.length_c   1.000
_cell.angle_alpha   90.00
_cell.angle_beta   90.00
_cell.angle_gamma   90.00
#
_symmetry.space_group_name_H-M   'P 1'
#
loop_
_entity.id
_entity.type
_entity.pdbx_description
1 polymer ?
#
loop_
_entity_poly.entity_id
_entity_poly.type
_entity_poly.pdbx_seq_one_letter_code
_entity_poly.pdbx_strand_id
1 'polypeptide(L)' 'MQLATGTVVNGKVVVEGLDLPEGTSVTVLTRDDELAVKLSPADEAELLEALDEADVEDGISAEELFVRLQRFC' A
#
# COMPACT_ATOMS: atom_id res chain seq x y z
N MET A 1 7.68 3.96 -16.94
CA MET A 1 7.92 2.63 -16.32
C MET A 1 6.56 2.05 -16.02
N GLN A 2 6.32 0.79 -16.38
CA GLN A 2 5.05 0.10 -16.15
C GLN A 2 5.31 -1.06 -15.20
N LEU A 3 4.48 -1.19 -14.16
CA LEU A 3 4.51 -2.32 -13.23
C LEU A 3 3.36 -3.25 -13.58
N ALA A 4 3.67 -4.50 -13.85
CA ALA A 4 2.69 -5.56 -14.08
C ALA A 4 3.01 -6.74 -13.16
N THR A 5 1.97 -7.39 -12.66
CA THR A 5 2.10 -8.60 -11.83
C THR A 5 2.00 -9.82 -12.73
N GLY A 6 2.92 -10.76 -12.57
CA GLY A 6 2.91 -12.04 -13.25
C GLY A 6 3.13 -13.18 -12.27
N THR A 7 2.84 -14.40 -12.73
CA THR A 7 3.06 -15.63 -11.95
C THR A 7 4.14 -16.47 -12.61
N VAL A 8 4.98 -17.13 -11.81
CA VAL A 8 5.98 -18.05 -12.33
C VAL A 8 5.33 -19.40 -12.63
N VAL A 9 5.33 -19.82 -13.89
CA VAL A 9 4.86 -21.14 -14.35
C VAL A 9 6.01 -21.83 -15.07
N ASN A 10 6.41 -23.03 -14.61
CA ASN A 10 7.55 -23.78 -15.15
C ASN A 10 8.85 -22.97 -15.24
N GLY A 11 9.14 -22.14 -14.22
CA GLY A 11 10.34 -21.31 -14.17
C GLY A 11 10.31 -20.09 -15.11
N LYS A 12 9.16 -19.79 -15.74
CA LYS A 12 8.97 -18.61 -16.59
C LYS A 12 7.97 -17.66 -15.97
N VAL A 13 8.26 -16.36 -16.01
CA VAL A 13 7.31 -15.31 -15.60
C VAL A 13 6.24 -15.18 -16.70
N VAL A 14 4.99 -15.44 -16.35
CA VAL A 14 3.82 -15.26 -17.22
C VAL A 14 3.05 -14.04 -16.74
N VAL A 15 2.87 -13.06 -17.62
CA VAL A 15 2.09 -11.85 -17.37
C VAL A 15 0.89 -11.87 -18.33
N GLU A 16 -0.31 -11.96 -17.80
CA GLU A 16 -1.53 -11.97 -18.61
C GLU A 16 -1.94 -10.54 -19.01
N GLY A 17 -2.40 -10.35 -20.25
CA GLY A 17 -2.97 -9.08 -20.71
C GLY A 17 -1.96 -7.96 -20.95
N LEU A 18 -0.67 -8.26 -21.03
CA LEU A 18 0.38 -7.29 -21.34
C LEU A 18 1.09 -7.64 -22.65
N ASP A 19 0.88 -6.80 -23.67
CA ASP A 19 1.63 -6.86 -24.92
C ASP A 19 2.86 -5.96 -24.84
N LEU A 20 4.05 -6.56 -24.92
CA LEU A 20 5.32 -5.84 -24.96
C LEU A 20 5.90 -5.88 -26.39
N PRO A 21 6.26 -4.74 -26.99
CA PRO A 21 6.91 -4.70 -28.29
C PRO A 21 8.22 -5.49 -28.30
N GLU A 22 8.55 -6.10 -29.43
CA GLU A 22 9.83 -6.79 -29.60
C GLU A 22 11.01 -5.83 -29.35
N GLY A 23 12.05 -6.34 -28.68
CA GLY A 23 13.22 -5.54 -28.31
C GLY A 23 13.06 -4.69 -27.04
N THR A 24 11.91 -4.77 -26.36
CA THR A 24 11.70 -4.09 -25.06
C THR A 24 12.61 -4.70 -23.99
N SER A 25 13.42 -3.84 -23.33
CA SER A 25 14.20 -4.24 -22.15
C SER A 25 13.26 -4.34 -20.94
N VAL A 26 13.29 -5.48 -20.25
CA VAL A 26 12.43 -5.78 -19.10
C VAL A 26 13.28 -6.05 -17.86
N THR A 27 12.88 -5.48 -16.73
CA THR A 27 13.44 -5.79 -15.42
C THR A 27 12.44 -6.65 -14.66
N VAL A 28 12.88 -7.83 -14.21
CA VAL A 28 12.06 -8.70 -13.36
C VAL A 28 12.40 -8.41 -11.90
N LEU A 29 11.38 -8.03 -11.14
CA LEU A 29 11.48 -7.87 -9.69
C LEU A 29 10.75 -9.02 -9.02
N THR A 30 11.51 -9.91 -8.39
CA THR A 30 10.96 -10.93 -7.48
C THR A 30 10.89 -10.34 -6.08
N ARG A 31 9.75 -10.46 -5.42
CA ARG A 31 9.74 -10.39 -3.96
C ARG A 31 10.37 -11.69 -3.48
N ASP A 32 11.46 -11.61 -2.74
CA ASP A 32 11.85 -12.71 -1.86
C ASP A 32 10.63 -13.05 -1.01
N ASP A 33 10.47 -14.33 -0.62
CA ASP A 33 9.38 -14.75 0.28
C ASP A 33 9.27 -13.68 1.36
N GLU A 34 8.20 -12.88 1.27
CA GLU A 34 7.87 -11.93 2.32
C GLU A 34 7.67 -12.86 3.50
N LEU A 35 8.69 -12.95 4.38
CA LEU A 35 8.57 -13.69 5.62
C LEU A 35 7.30 -13.12 6.23
N ALA A 36 6.23 -13.92 6.20
CA ALA A 36 4.95 -13.47 6.68
C ALA A 36 5.22 -12.95 8.08
N VAL A 37 5.13 -11.63 8.25
CA VAL A 37 5.45 -10.99 9.52
C VAL A 37 4.34 -11.45 10.45
N LYS A 38 4.65 -12.45 11.27
CA LYS A 38 3.71 -12.98 12.24
C LYS A 38 3.77 -12.07 13.44
N LEU A 39 2.71 -11.30 13.62
CA LEU A 39 2.49 -10.55 14.84
C LEU A 39 2.16 -11.52 15.97
N SER A 40 2.54 -11.16 17.20
CA SER A 40 1.94 -11.80 18.35
C SER A 40 0.46 -11.39 18.43
N PRO A 41 -0.41 -12.16 19.12
CA PRO A 41 -1.80 -11.76 19.29
C PRO A 41 -1.98 -10.39 19.96
N ALA A 42 -1.01 -9.96 20.77
CA ALA A 42 -1.03 -8.64 21.40
C ALA A 42 -0.69 -7.54 20.40
N ASP A 43 0.37 -7.72 19.59
CA ASP A 43 0.76 -6.73 18.57
C ASP A 43 -0.30 -6.62 17.46
N GLU A 44 -0.97 -7.73 17.13
CA GLU A 44 -2.09 -7.73 16.18
C GLU A 44 -3.28 -6.94 16.73
N ALA A 45 -3.61 -7.09 18.01
CA ALA A 45 -4.67 -6.32 18.64
C ALA A 45 -4.36 -4.82 18.70
N GLU A 46 -3.12 -4.46 19.03
CA GLU A 46 -2.65 -3.05 19.03
C GLU A 46 -2.70 -2.44 17.63
N LEU A 47 -2.27 -3.20 16.60
CA LEU A 47 -2.34 -2.73 15.22
C LEU A 47 -3.78 -2.49 14.75
N LEU A 48 -4.69 -3.40 15.09
CA LEU A 48 -6.11 -3.26 14.73
C LEU A 48 -6.74 -2.04 15.42
N GLU A 49 -6.42 -1.79 16.69
CA GLU A 49 -6.89 -0.60 17.41
C GLU A 49 -6.36 0.70 16.77
N ALA A 50 -5.09 0.74 16.37
CA ALA A 50 -4.51 1.90 15.69
C ALA A 50 -5.10 2.16 14.29
N LEU A 51 -5.47 1.09 13.56
CA LEU A 51 -6.17 1.21 12.28
C LEU A 51 -7.58 1.75 12.48
N ASP A 52 -8.31 1.23 13.47
CA ASP A 52 -9.63 1.74 13.83
C ASP A 52 -9.56 3.23 14.22
N GLU A 53 -8.55 3.65 14.99
CA GLU A 53 -8.32 5.06 15.32
C GLU A 53 -8.04 5.91 14.06
N ALA A 54 -7.23 5.40 13.12
CA ALA A 54 -6.89 6.14 11.90
C ALA A 54 -8.07 6.29 10.93
N ASP A 55 -8.97 5.31 10.89
CA ASP A 55 -10.20 5.35 10.09
C ASP A 55 -11.27 6.27 10.68
N VAL A 56 -11.11 6.65 11.96
CA VAL A 56 -11.98 7.65 12.59
C VAL A 56 -11.65 9.03 12.02
N GLU A 57 -12.50 9.50 11.11
CA GLU A 57 -12.45 10.84 10.56
C GLU A 57 -13.01 11.89 11.55
N ASP A 58 -12.50 11.90 12.79
CA ASP A 58 -12.84 12.92 13.80
C ASP A 58 -11.97 14.16 13.60
N GLY A 59 -12.37 14.95 12.60
CA GLY A 59 -11.75 16.20 12.25
C GLY A 59 -12.76 17.34 12.16
N ILE A 60 -12.25 18.56 12.17
CA ILE A 60 -13.01 19.73 11.75
C ILE A 60 -12.66 20.07 10.30
N SER A 61 -13.59 20.66 9.56
CA SER A 61 -13.28 21.15 8.22
C SER A 61 -12.18 22.21 8.27
N ALA A 62 -11.48 22.40 7.14
CA ALA A 62 -10.45 23.42 7.02
C ALA A 62 -11.02 24.82 7.33
N GLU A 63 -12.25 25.11 6.92
CA GLU A 63 -12.93 26.38 7.17
C GLU A 63 -13.16 26.61 8.68
N GLU A 64 -13.66 25.59 9.39
CA GLU A 64 -13.86 25.66 10.85
C GLU A 64 -12.52 25.82 11.58
N LEU A 65 -11.46 25.17 11.13
CA LEU A 65 -10.11 25.36 11.66
C LEU A 65 -9.65 26.81 11.54
N PHE A 66 -9.78 27.42 10.36
CA PHE A 66 -9.37 28.82 10.17
C PHE A 66 -10.20 29.79 11.01
N VAL A 67 -11.50 29.55 11.17
CA VAL A 67 -12.38 30.34 12.07
C VAL A 67 -11.90 30.25 13.52
N ARG A 68 -11.47 29.07 13.99
CA ARG A 68 -10.94 28.92 15.35
C ARG A 68 -9.61 29.62 15.54
N LEU A 69 -8.69 29.50 14.58
CA LEU A 69 -7.36 30.12 14.65
C LEU A 69 -7.43 31.65 14.69
N GLN A 70 -8.39 32.25 13.98
CA GLN A 70 -8.63 33.70 14.02
C GLN A 70 -9.01 34.22 15.42
N ARG A 71 -9.42 33.37 16.36
CA ARG A 71 -9.70 33.80 17.75
C ARG A 71 -8.44 34.03 18.58
N PHE A 72 -7.29 33.57 18.10
CA PHE A 72 -6.00 33.63 18.79
C PHE A 72 -4.99 34.57 18.10
N CYS A 73 -5.37 35.22 16.99
CA CYS A 73 -4.59 36.24 16.30
C CYS A 73 -5.31 37.60 16.41
#